data_AF-A0A844CYW8-F1
#
_entry.id   AF-A0A844CYW8-F1
#
_cell.length_a   1.000
_cell.length_b   1.000
_cell.length_c   1.000
_cell.angle_alpha   90.00
_cell.angle_beta   90.00
_cell.angle_gamma   90.00
#
_symmetry.space_group_name_H-M   'P 1'
#
loop_
_entity.id
_entity.type
_entity.pdbx_description
1 polymer ?
#
loop_
_entity_poly.entity_id
_entity_poly.type
_entity_poly.pdbx_seq_one_letter_code
_entity_poly.pdbx_strand_id
1 'polypeptide(L)'
;MLTNELHSALVYLDRDFVAGKYEIFSGKSPSSQITKTQGKKAGAAIPVFSAEVSAIETRTFPISTLEMLATVMPMIQQEGEIEPALLQKDMCSRLGWVTATLGTLTARQSKGVPGTETYVQGEEQGCFTLKNDALKLALITTPDYFVSGLDALLKMHKVLLRDLTMPVRAFVRIIAAQDYMDEWIAIPYVMYEHPR
;
A
#
# COMPACT_ATOMS: atom_id res chain seq x y z
N MET A 1 8.26 10.31 22.30
CA MET A 1 9.04 9.20 21.71
C MET A 1 9.01 9.34 20.18
N LEU A 2 9.78 8.58 19.41
CA LEU A 2 9.48 8.26 17.99
C LEU A 2 10.16 9.04 16.84
N THR A 3 11.46 9.30 16.88
CA THR A 3 12.23 9.32 15.61
C THR A 3 13.03 8.04 15.45
N ASN A 4 13.86 7.69 16.44
CA ASN A 4 14.72 6.51 16.33
C ASN A 4 13.95 5.19 16.42
N GLU A 5 13.04 5.05 17.41
CA GLU A 5 12.20 3.85 17.54
C GLU A 5 11.25 3.68 16.36
N LEU A 6 10.63 4.77 15.89
CA LEU A 6 9.75 4.74 14.73
C LEU A 6 10.53 4.36 13.48
N HIS A 7 11.73 4.90 13.29
CA HIS A 7 12.60 4.55 12.17
C HIS A 7 12.96 3.07 12.16
N SER A 8 13.32 2.51 13.32
CA SER A 8 13.69 1.09 13.43
C SER A 8 12.49 0.14 13.28
N ALA A 9 11.30 0.56 13.68
CA ALA A 9 10.09 -0.26 13.62
C ALA A 9 9.29 -0.07 12.32
N LEU A 10 9.64 0.89 11.46
CA LEU A 10 8.85 1.22 10.27
C LEU A 10 8.86 0.06 9.26
N VAL A 11 7.67 -0.38 8.88
CA VAL A 11 7.47 -1.49 7.93
C VAL A 11 7.06 -0.96 6.56
N TYR A 12 6.14 0.00 6.52
CA TYR A 12 5.57 0.55 5.30
C TYR A 12 5.28 2.04 5.45
N LEU A 13 5.62 2.83 4.44
CA LEU A 13 5.36 4.26 4.42
C LEU A 13 4.96 4.75 3.03
N ASP A 14 3.69 5.12 2.89
CA ASP A 14 3.19 5.83 1.72
C ASP A 14 3.72 7.27 1.73
N ARG A 15 4.68 7.51 0.84
CA ARG A 15 5.39 8.79 0.75
C ARG A 15 4.48 9.92 0.27
N ASP A 16 3.53 9.62 -0.61
CA ASP A 16 2.60 10.61 -1.16
C ASP A 16 1.57 11.01 -0.12
N PHE A 17 1.06 10.04 0.65
CA PHE A 17 0.18 10.30 1.79
C PHE A 17 0.87 11.20 2.84
N VAL A 18 2.08 10.85 3.25
CA VAL A 18 2.83 11.62 4.26
C VAL A 18 3.16 13.02 3.75
N ALA A 19 3.63 13.14 2.52
CA ALA A 19 3.92 14.43 1.89
C ALA A 19 2.67 15.33 1.85
N GLY A 20 1.53 14.77 1.43
CA GLY A 20 0.26 15.50 1.42
C GLY A 20 -0.21 15.92 2.81
N LYS A 21 -0.12 15.03 3.81
CA LYS A 21 -0.44 15.38 5.20
C LYS A 21 0.49 16.46 5.75
N TYR A 22 1.78 16.41 5.39
CA TYR A 22 2.77 17.39 5.83
C TYR A 22 2.50 18.77 5.22
N GLU A 23 2.18 18.84 3.93
CA GLU A 23 1.79 20.10 3.28
C GLU A 23 0.58 20.72 3.96
N ILE A 24 -0.49 19.94 4.18
CA ILE A 24 -1.72 20.42 4.84
C ILE A 24 -1.42 20.90 6.27
N PHE A 25 -0.66 20.11 7.03
CA PHE A 25 -0.38 20.41 8.44
C PHE A 25 0.55 21.61 8.62
N SER A 26 1.60 21.71 7.80
CA SER A 26 2.62 22.76 7.94
C SER A 26 2.30 24.03 7.15
N GLY A 27 1.35 23.97 6.20
CA GLY A 27 1.10 25.04 5.24
C GLY A 27 2.24 25.27 4.23
N LYS A 28 3.25 24.39 4.21
CA LYS A 28 4.41 24.51 3.32
C LYS A 28 4.16 23.69 2.06
N SER A 29 4.03 24.36 0.92
CA SER A 29 3.94 23.69 -0.37
C SER A 29 5.31 23.18 -0.85
N PRO A 30 5.35 22.05 -1.58
CA PRO A 30 6.56 21.58 -2.22
C PRO A 30 7.00 22.54 -3.33
N SER A 31 8.27 22.47 -3.71
CA SER A 31 8.66 22.94 -5.03
C SER A 31 8.18 21.92 -6.08
N SER A 32 7.45 22.39 -7.08
CA SER A 32 6.95 21.55 -8.17
C SER A 32 7.71 21.83 -9.46
N GLN A 33 8.16 20.77 -10.13
CA GLN A 33 8.67 20.82 -11.49
C GLN A 33 7.81 19.94 -12.38
N ILE A 34 7.24 20.51 -13.45
CA ILE A 34 6.43 19.77 -14.43
C ILE A 34 7.34 19.39 -15.59
N THR A 35 7.65 18.10 -15.71
CA THR A 35 8.38 17.56 -16.87
C THR A 35 7.37 17.04 -17.89
N LYS A 36 7.35 17.65 -19.07
CA LYS A 36 6.55 17.18 -20.21
C LYS A 36 7.39 16.24 -21.07
N THR A 37 7.04 14.96 -21.09
CA THR A 37 7.64 13.97 -21.99
C THR A 37 6.81 13.88 -23.26
N GLN A 38 7.39 14.31 -24.39
CA GLN A 38 6.83 14.03 -25.72
C GLN A 38 7.50 12.77 -26.26
N GLY A 39 6.72 11.70 -26.45
CA GLY A 39 7.20 10.47 -27.08
C GLY A 39 7.60 10.71 -28.53
N LYS A 40 8.90 10.78 -28.84
CA LYS A 40 9.41 10.67 -30.21
C LYS A 40 9.48 9.19 -30.58
N LYS A 41 8.49 8.67 -31.31
CA LYS A 41 8.71 7.43 -32.08
C LYS A 41 9.65 7.76 -33.25
N ALA A 42 10.91 7.34 -33.15
CA ALA A 42 11.82 7.32 -34.27
C ALA A 42 11.47 6.12 -35.16
N GLY A 43 10.79 6.37 -36.27
CA GLY A 43 10.57 5.37 -37.32
C GLY A 43 9.18 5.41 -37.94
N ALA A 44 9.15 5.74 -39.23
CA ALA A 44 8.07 5.59 -40.20
C ALA A 44 6.80 6.45 -40.01
N ALA A 45 6.47 7.16 -41.10
CA ALA A 45 5.37 8.11 -41.21
C ALA A 45 3.99 7.43 -41.08
N ILE A 46 3.22 7.82 -40.07
CA ILE A 46 1.74 7.79 -40.10
C ILE A 46 1.24 9.10 -39.45
N PRO A 47 0.59 10.01 -40.20
CA PRO A 47 0.05 11.25 -39.65
C PRO A 47 -1.37 11.02 -39.12
N VAL A 48 -1.53 10.43 -37.93
CA VAL A 48 -2.78 10.50 -37.16
C VAL A 48 -2.45 10.51 -35.65
N PHE A 49 -2.79 11.62 -35.01
CA PHE A 49 -2.98 11.85 -33.57
C PHE A 49 -2.64 10.69 -32.63
N SER A 50 -1.46 10.72 -32.02
CA SER A 50 -1.17 10.08 -30.72
C SER A 50 0.10 10.70 -30.14
N ALA A 51 0.06 12.00 -29.84
CA ALA A 51 0.99 12.55 -28.87
C ALA A 51 0.47 12.15 -27.49
N GLU A 52 0.89 10.99 -26.99
CA GLU A 52 0.81 10.69 -25.56
C GLU A 52 1.75 11.67 -24.85
N VAL A 53 1.24 12.86 -24.56
CA VAL A 53 1.93 13.84 -23.73
C VAL A 53 1.69 13.40 -22.29
N SER A 54 2.63 12.63 -21.74
CA SER A 54 2.69 12.43 -20.30
C SER A 54 3.36 13.64 -19.68
N ALA A 55 2.71 14.25 -18.69
CA ALA A 55 3.31 15.24 -17.83
C ALA A 55 3.53 14.59 -16.47
N ILE A 56 4.79 14.54 -16.03
CA ILE A 56 5.15 14.07 -14.69
C ILE A 56 5.36 15.33 -13.85
N GLU A 57 4.53 15.49 -12.81
CA GLU A 57 4.77 16.49 -11.77
C GLU A 57 5.70 15.89 -10.73
N THR A 58 6.89 16.46 -10.58
CA THR A 58 7.81 16.12 -9.50
C THR A 58 7.63 17.13 -8.37
N ARG A 59 7.25 16.65 -7.18
CA ARG A 59 7.14 17.45 -5.97
C ARG A 59 8.33 17.18 -5.06
N THR A 60 8.99 18.23 -4.62
CA THR A 60 10.17 18.13 -3.75
C THR A 60 9.98 19.00 -2.51
N PHE A 61 10.28 18.43 -1.35
CA PHE A 61 10.37 19.15 -0.10
C PHE A 61 11.82 19.21 0.37
N PRO A 62 12.19 20.21 1.18
CA PRO A 62 13.57 20.36 1.68
C PRO A 62 13.92 19.35 2.80
N ILE A 63 12.95 18.60 3.31
CA ILE A 63 13.12 17.64 4.42
C ILE A 63 12.85 16.22 3.94
N SER A 64 13.37 15.24 4.66
CA SER A 64 13.15 13.81 4.35
C SER A 64 11.71 13.38 4.63
N THR A 65 11.24 12.29 3.99
CA THR A 65 9.92 11.70 4.28
C THR A 65 9.79 11.23 5.73
N LEU A 66 10.88 10.80 6.37
CA LEU A 66 10.86 10.42 7.79
C LEU A 66 10.69 11.64 8.71
N GLU A 67 11.30 12.77 8.36
CA GLU A 67 11.11 14.02 9.09
C GLU A 67 9.69 14.57 8.90
N MET A 68 9.13 14.44 7.69
CA MET A 68 7.71 14.73 7.46
C MET A 68 6.82 13.84 8.32
N LEU A 69 7.07 12.53 8.32
CA LEU A 69 6.32 11.57 9.15
C LEU A 69 6.38 11.98 10.62
N ALA A 70 7.58 12.23 11.16
CA ALA A 70 7.74 12.65 12.54
C ALA A 70 6.94 13.93 12.87
N THR A 71 6.82 14.85 11.90
CA THR A 71 6.02 16.07 12.04
C THR A 71 4.51 15.79 12.08
N VAL A 72 4.00 14.91 11.21
CA VAL A 72 2.55 14.64 11.08
C VAL A 72 2.06 13.51 11.98
N MET A 73 2.94 12.66 12.49
CA MET A 73 2.60 11.48 13.27
C MET A 73 1.70 11.79 14.48
N PRO A 74 1.93 12.85 15.28
CA PRO A 74 1.04 13.17 16.40
C PRO A 74 -0.42 13.40 15.99
N MET A 75 -0.66 13.94 14.78
CA MET A 75 -2.01 14.13 14.24
C MET A 75 -2.58 12.82 13.71
N ILE A 76 -1.80 12.01 12.99
CA ILE A 76 -2.26 10.70 12.51
C ILE A 76 -2.61 9.79 13.71
N GLN A 77 -1.87 9.88 14.82
CA GLN A 77 -2.13 9.11 16.04
C GLN A 77 -3.44 9.49 16.76
N GLN A 78 -4.03 10.66 16.47
CA GLN A 78 -5.33 11.06 17.03
C GLN A 78 -6.50 10.37 16.35
N GLU A 79 -6.28 9.79 15.16
CA GLU A 79 -7.30 9.01 14.46
C GLU A 79 -7.69 7.77 15.27
N GLY A 80 -8.95 7.36 15.15
CA GLY A 80 -9.47 6.19 15.86
C GLY A 80 -8.99 4.86 15.29
N GLU A 81 -9.21 3.78 16.04
CA GLU A 81 -9.14 2.43 15.49
C GLU A 81 -10.32 2.18 14.56
N ILE A 82 -10.13 1.30 13.57
CA ILE A 82 -11.22 0.81 12.73
C ILE A 82 -12.18 0.01 13.60
N GLU A 83 -13.46 0.37 13.56
CA GLU A 83 -14.54 -0.40 14.17
C GLU A 83 -15.11 -1.40 13.15
N PRO A 84 -14.86 -2.72 13.30
CA PRO A 84 -15.30 -3.72 12.31
C PRO A 84 -16.82 -3.75 12.12
N ALA A 85 -17.58 -3.43 13.18
CA ALA A 85 -19.04 -3.36 13.15
C ALA A 85 -19.59 -2.29 12.19
N LEU A 86 -18.78 -1.29 11.82
CA LEU A 86 -19.17 -0.24 10.88
C LEU A 86 -18.85 -0.57 9.42
N LEU A 87 -18.21 -1.71 9.15
CA LEU A 87 -17.87 -2.15 7.81
C LEU A 87 -19.07 -2.84 7.15
N GLN A 88 -19.48 -2.34 5.99
CA GLN A 88 -20.63 -2.87 5.25
C GLN A 88 -20.45 -2.65 3.75
N LYS A 89 -21.19 -3.44 2.96
CA LYS A 89 -21.29 -3.24 1.52
C LYS A 89 -21.87 -1.84 1.28
N ASP A 90 -21.31 -1.09 0.33
CA ASP A 90 -21.69 0.28 -0.02
C ASP A 90 -21.32 1.41 0.98
N MET A 91 -20.44 1.16 1.96
CA MET A 91 -19.91 2.24 2.79
C MET A 91 -18.96 3.18 2.01
N CYS A 92 -18.87 4.44 2.42
CA CYS A 92 -17.69 5.24 2.09
C CYS A 92 -16.45 4.60 2.72
N SER A 93 -15.29 4.74 2.06
CA SER A 93 -14.04 4.20 2.60
C SER A 93 -13.78 4.73 4.01
N ARG A 94 -13.34 3.85 4.91
CA ARG A 94 -13.02 4.19 6.30
C ARG A 94 -11.52 4.29 6.47
N LEU A 95 -11.10 5.22 7.33
CA LEU A 95 -9.71 5.48 7.66
C LEU A 95 -9.54 5.26 9.16
N GLY A 96 -8.46 4.62 9.56
CA GLY A 96 -8.21 4.37 10.98
C GLY A 96 -7.02 3.45 11.22
N TRP A 97 -6.68 3.31 12.49
CA TRP A 97 -5.66 2.38 12.96
C TRP A 97 -6.21 0.95 13.03
N VAL A 98 -5.31 0.00 12.81
CA VAL A 98 -5.55 -1.44 12.99
C VAL A 98 -4.31 -2.03 13.64
N THR A 99 -4.47 -2.60 14.82
CA THR A 99 -3.47 -3.50 15.43
C THR A 99 -3.75 -4.93 14.98
N ALA A 100 -2.79 -5.53 14.28
CA ALA A 100 -2.98 -6.84 13.65
C ALA A 100 -1.64 -7.55 13.40
N THR A 101 -1.73 -8.78 12.92
CA THR A 101 -0.57 -9.53 12.43
C THR A 101 -0.47 -9.37 10.92
N LEU A 102 0.66 -8.87 10.44
CA LEU A 102 1.03 -8.89 9.03
C LEU A 102 1.42 -10.31 8.62
N GLY A 103 0.83 -10.77 7.53
CA GLY A 103 1.20 -12.01 6.86
C GLY A 103 1.04 -11.90 5.35
N THR A 104 1.12 -13.02 4.66
CA THR A 104 0.96 -13.12 3.21
C THR A 104 -0.11 -14.14 2.85
N LEU A 105 -0.88 -13.84 1.82
CA LEU A 105 -1.81 -14.75 1.18
C LEU A 105 -1.35 -14.97 -0.25
N THR A 106 -1.67 -16.13 -0.82
CA THR A 106 -1.45 -16.35 -2.23
C THR A 106 -2.66 -17.02 -2.85
N ALA A 107 -3.22 -16.37 -3.85
CA ALA A 107 -4.35 -16.87 -4.61
C ALA A 107 -3.88 -17.31 -6.00
N ARG A 108 -4.55 -18.33 -6.55
CA ARG A 108 -4.36 -18.77 -7.92
C ARG A 108 -5.73 -18.88 -8.56
N GLN A 109 -5.94 -18.14 -9.64
CA GLN A 109 -7.15 -18.31 -10.44
C GLN A 109 -6.90 -19.36 -11.52
N SER A 110 -7.55 -20.51 -11.39
CA SER A 110 -7.56 -21.52 -12.46
C SER A 110 -8.86 -21.41 -13.25
N LYS A 111 -8.81 -21.69 -14.56
CA LYS A 111 -9.99 -21.83 -15.42
C LYS A 111 -10.21 -23.32 -15.73
N GLY A 112 -11.46 -23.77 -15.68
CA GLY A 112 -11.85 -25.15 -15.97
C GLY A 112 -11.73 -26.10 -14.78
N VAL A 113 -12.09 -27.37 -15.00
CA VAL A 113 -12.05 -28.42 -13.98
C VAL A 113 -10.69 -29.13 -14.01
N PRO A 114 -9.98 -29.29 -12.88
CA PRO A 114 -8.71 -30.02 -12.84
C PRO A 114 -8.82 -31.40 -13.50
N GLY A 115 -7.88 -31.71 -14.40
CA GLY A 115 -7.85 -32.98 -15.14
C GLY A 115 -8.64 -33.00 -16.45
N THR A 116 -9.17 -31.85 -16.90
CA THR A 116 -9.80 -31.71 -18.24
C THR A 116 -8.88 -30.97 -19.22
N GLU A 117 -9.06 -31.17 -20.53
CA GLU A 117 -8.31 -30.45 -21.57
C GLU A 117 -8.52 -28.92 -21.53
N THR A 118 -9.63 -28.46 -20.93
CA THR A 118 -9.94 -27.04 -20.73
C THR A 118 -9.29 -26.43 -19.50
N TYR A 119 -8.58 -27.22 -18.68
CA TYR A 119 -7.94 -26.74 -17.47
C TYR A 119 -6.74 -25.86 -17.82
N VAL A 120 -6.85 -24.58 -17.50
CA VAL A 120 -5.74 -23.62 -17.57
C VAL A 120 -5.42 -23.19 -16.15
N GLN A 121 -4.24 -23.59 -15.70
CA GLN A 121 -3.68 -23.10 -14.45
C GLN A 121 -3.25 -21.65 -14.67
N GLY A 122 -3.93 -20.71 -14.02
CA GLY A 122 -3.53 -19.31 -14.11
C GLY A 122 -2.33 -18.98 -13.23
N GLU A 123 -1.87 -17.75 -13.41
CA GLU A 123 -0.75 -17.22 -12.62
C GLU A 123 -1.13 -17.08 -11.16
N GLU A 124 -0.13 -17.31 -10.33
CA GLU A 124 -0.24 -17.20 -8.90
C GLU A 124 0.07 -15.76 -8.48
N GLN A 125 -0.81 -15.18 -7.66
CA GLN A 125 -0.67 -13.79 -7.19
C GLN A 125 -0.68 -13.76 -5.66
N GLY A 126 0.42 -13.25 -5.10
CA GLY A 126 0.56 -13.01 -3.67
C GLY A 126 0.09 -11.61 -3.28
N CYS A 127 -0.46 -11.48 -2.08
CA CYS A 127 -0.69 -10.18 -1.44
C CYS A 127 -0.32 -10.23 0.04
N PHE A 128 -0.09 -9.06 0.64
CA PHE A 128 0.03 -8.94 2.08
C PHE A 128 -1.35 -8.89 2.73
N THR A 129 -1.46 -9.35 3.97
CA THR A 129 -2.71 -9.35 4.74
C THR A 129 -2.49 -8.85 6.15
N LEU A 130 -3.50 -8.21 6.74
CA LEU A 130 -3.55 -7.91 8.17
C LEU A 130 -4.69 -8.71 8.81
N LYS A 131 -4.37 -9.47 9.85
CA LYS A 131 -5.35 -10.31 10.54
C LYS A 131 -5.28 -10.10 12.05
N ASN A 132 -6.45 -9.87 12.65
CA ASN A 132 -6.70 -10.01 14.08
C ASN A 132 -8.02 -10.78 14.28
N ASP A 133 -8.46 -10.95 15.53
CA ASP A 133 -9.65 -11.76 15.84
C ASP A 133 -10.95 -11.19 15.25
N ALA A 134 -10.99 -9.88 14.98
CA ALA A 134 -12.20 -9.18 14.54
C ALA A 134 -12.17 -8.77 13.06
N LEU A 135 -10.98 -8.69 12.44
CA LEU A 135 -10.79 -8.07 11.13
C LEU A 135 -9.74 -8.84 10.31
N LYS A 136 -10.09 -9.10 9.05
CA LYS A 136 -9.20 -9.67 8.04
C LYS A 136 -9.16 -8.72 6.85
N LEU A 137 -7.95 -8.27 6.52
CA LEU A 137 -7.70 -7.33 5.45
C LEU A 137 -6.74 -7.92 4.43
N ALA A 138 -7.07 -7.81 3.15
CA ALA A 138 -6.14 -7.97 2.05
C ALA A 138 -5.60 -6.58 1.65
N LEU A 139 -4.28 -6.45 1.55
CA LEU A 139 -3.63 -5.16 1.33
C LEU A 139 -3.32 -4.92 -0.13
N ILE A 140 -3.65 -3.72 -0.61
CA ILE A 140 -3.10 -3.14 -1.84
C ILE A 140 -1.85 -2.35 -1.45
N THR A 141 -0.67 -2.87 -1.77
CA THR A 141 0.62 -2.28 -1.39
C THR A 141 1.43 -1.87 -2.61
N THR A 142 2.18 -0.78 -2.50
CA THR A 142 3.23 -0.41 -3.45
C THR A 142 4.56 -0.97 -2.94
N PRO A 143 5.27 -1.85 -3.70
CA PRO A 143 6.52 -2.46 -3.25
C PRO A 143 7.56 -1.45 -2.73
N ASP A 144 7.74 -0.33 -3.44
CA ASP A 144 8.74 0.69 -3.10
C ASP A 144 8.46 1.46 -1.80
N TYR A 145 7.28 1.25 -1.20
CA TYR A 145 6.89 1.87 0.07
C TYR A 145 7.22 1.00 1.28
N PHE A 146 7.59 -0.27 1.06
CA PHE A 146 8.16 -1.10 2.12
C PHE A 146 9.58 -0.62 2.46
N VAL A 147 9.88 -0.61 3.75
CA VAL A 147 11.20 -0.21 4.25
C VAL A 147 12.16 -1.39 4.18
N SER A 148 13.45 -1.12 3.93
CA SER A 148 14.56 -2.08 4.08
C SER A 148 14.38 -3.44 3.35
N GLY A 149 13.73 -3.44 2.18
CA GLY A 149 13.54 -4.65 1.37
C GLY A 149 12.46 -5.61 1.86
N LEU A 150 11.56 -5.17 2.75
CA LEU A 150 10.43 -5.98 3.21
C LEU A 150 9.46 -6.35 2.07
N ASP A 151 9.49 -5.65 0.93
CA ASP A 151 8.77 -6.05 -0.29
C ASP A 151 9.22 -7.43 -0.81
N ALA A 152 10.50 -7.77 -0.60
CA ALA A 152 11.07 -9.03 -1.04
C ALA A 152 10.44 -10.24 -0.33
N LEU A 153 9.83 -10.05 0.85
CA LEU A 153 9.13 -11.10 1.57
C LEU A 153 8.01 -11.73 0.73
N LEU A 154 7.31 -10.92 -0.08
CA LEU A 154 6.27 -11.43 -0.97
C LEU A 154 6.83 -12.31 -2.09
N LYS A 155 8.04 -11.98 -2.58
CA LYS A 155 8.76 -12.76 -3.60
C LYS A 155 9.37 -14.04 -3.03
N MET A 156 9.76 -14.02 -1.75
CA MET A 156 10.33 -15.17 -1.03
C MET A 156 9.28 -16.16 -0.54
N HIS A 157 8.03 -15.72 -0.41
CA HIS A 157 6.91 -16.55 -0.03
C HIS A 157 6.83 -17.80 -0.93
N LYS A 158 6.70 -18.98 -0.30
CA LYS A 158 6.69 -20.33 -0.93
C LYS A 158 8.01 -20.88 -1.45
N VAL A 159 9.05 -20.07 -1.65
CA VAL A 159 10.38 -20.58 -2.04
C VAL A 159 11.25 -20.81 -0.80
N LEU A 160 11.32 -19.83 0.09
CA LEU A 160 12.17 -19.86 1.29
C LEU A 160 11.42 -19.47 2.56
N LEU A 161 10.34 -18.68 2.44
CA LEU A 161 9.54 -18.22 3.57
C LEU A 161 8.27 -19.07 3.67
N ARG A 162 8.19 -19.87 4.73
CA ARG A 162 7.02 -20.72 5.04
C ARG A 162 5.87 -19.90 5.61
N ASP A 163 6.16 -19.08 6.61
CA ASP A 163 5.18 -18.26 7.32
C ASP A 163 5.77 -16.85 7.57
N LEU A 164 4.98 -15.81 7.28
CA LEU A 164 5.25 -14.44 7.72
C LEU A 164 4.28 -14.10 8.84
N THR A 165 4.80 -13.74 10.01
CA THR A 165 3.99 -13.34 11.16
C THR A 165 4.73 -12.20 11.86
N MET A 166 4.26 -10.97 11.62
CA MET A 166 4.85 -9.79 12.23
C MET A 166 3.74 -8.96 12.88
N PRO A 167 3.79 -8.73 14.21
CA PRO A 167 2.79 -7.90 14.88
C PRO A 167 3.03 -6.44 14.51
N VAL A 168 2.00 -5.78 14.00
CA VAL A 168 2.09 -4.42 13.48
C VAL A 168 0.90 -3.59 13.94
N ARG A 169 1.12 -2.28 13.96
CA ARG A 169 0.04 -1.28 13.97
C ARG A 169 0.07 -0.52 12.65
N ALA A 170 -1.05 -0.53 11.94
CA ALA A 170 -1.16 0.00 10.59
C ALA A 170 -2.26 1.06 10.53
N PHE A 171 -1.95 2.22 9.95
CA PHE A 171 -2.93 3.21 9.55
C PHE A 171 -3.36 2.91 8.13
N VAL A 172 -4.64 2.57 7.94
CA VAL A 172 -5.16 2.01 6.70
C VAL A 172 -6.43 2.72 6.25
N ARG A 173 -6.64 2.76 4.94
CA ARG A 173 -7.92 3.07 4.31
C ARG A 173 -8.59 1.79 3.83
N ILE A 174 -9.71 1.42 4.45
CA ILE A 174 -10.53 0.28 4.03
C ILE A 174 -11.56 0.76 3.01
N ILE A 175 -11.65 0.08 1.88
CA ILE A 175 -12.65 0.36 0.84
C ILE A 175 -13.82 -0.64 0.96
N ALA A 176 -14.98 -0.27 0.41
CA ALA A 176 -16.16 -1.14 0.39
C ALA A 176 -16.05 -2.26 -0.67
N ALA A 177 -14.99 -3.05 -0.58
CA ALA A 177 -14.74 -4.20 -1.43
C ALA A 177 -14.18 -5.34 -0.57
N GLN A 178 -14.57 -6.57 -0.92
CA GLN A 178 -14.05 -7.80 -0.33
C GLN A 178 -13.46 -8.67 -1.42
N ASP A 179 -12.44 -9.44 -1.07
CA ASP A 179 -11.91 -10.48 -1.95
C ASP A 179 -12.80 -11.75 -1.92
N TYR A 180 -12.38 -12.79 -2.64
CA TYR A 180 -13.09 -14.08 -2.69
C TYR A 180 -12.96 -14.90 -1.40
N MET A 181 -12.19 -14.43 -0.42
CA MET A 181 -11.99 -15.05 0.89
C MET A 181 -12.69 -14.26 2.03
N ASP A 182 -13.59 -13.35 1.66
CA ASP A 182 -14.31 -12.44 2.56
C ASP A 182 -13.40 -11.47 3.34
N GLU A 183 -12.16 -11.23 2.89
CA GLU A 183 -11.25 -10.25 3.45
C GLU A 183 -11.54 -8.86 2.87
N TRP A 184 -11.61 -7.83 3.71
CA TRP A 184 -11.81 -6.46 3.23
C TRP A 184 -10.55 -5.94 2.55
N ILE A 185 -10.72 -5.18 1.46
CA ILE A 185 -9.60 -4.56 0.78
C ILE A 185 -9.18 -3.29 1.51
N ALA A 186 -7.88 -3.17 1.81
CA ALA A 186 -7.32 -2.02 2.49
C ALA A 186 -6.05 -1.50 1.80
N ILE A 187 -5.84 -0.18 1.87
CA ILE A 187 -4.65 0.51 1.41
C ILE A 187 -3.91 1.00 2.65
N PRO A 188 -2.70 0.50 2.95
CA PRO A 188 -1.90 0.99 4.06
C PRO A 188 -1.25 2.32 3.71
N TYR A 189 -1.19 3.21 4.69
CA TYR A 189 -0.47 4.49 4.59
C TYR A 189 0.77 4.52 5.48
N VAL A 190 0.66 4.01 6.70
CA VAL A 190 1.77 3.90 7.66
C VAL A 190 1.66 2.55 8.35
N MET A 191 2.75 1.82 8.48
CA MET A 191 2.80 0.58 9.24
C MET A 191 4.11 0.50 9.99
N TYR A 192 4.07 0.11 11.25
CA TYR A 192 5.24 -0.16 12.07
C TYR A 192 5.03 -1.39 12.95
N GLU A 193 6.12 -2.06 13.28
CA GLU A 193 6.13 -3.15 14.26
C GLU A 193 5.62 -2.64 15.60
N HIS A 194 4.66 -3.37 16.16
CA HIS A 194 4.06 -3.02 17.43
C HIS A 194 3.97 -4.30 18.28
N PRO A 195 4.66 -4.38 19.43
CA PRO A 195 4.54 -5.52 20.32
C PRO A 195 3.08 -5.76 20.70
N ARG A 196 2.70 -7.04 20.82
CA ARG A 196 1.39 -7.43 21.35
C ARG A 196 1.28 -7.16 22.84
#